data_AF-A0A7Y2L8H5-F1
#
_entry.id   AF-A0A7Y2L8H5-F1
#
_cell.length_a   1.000
_cell.length_b   1.000
_cell.length_c   1.000
_cell.angle_alpha   90.00
_cell.angle_beta   90.00
_cell.angle_gamma   90.00
#
_symmetry.space_group_name_H-M   'P 1'
#
loop_
_entity.id
_entity.type
_entity.pdbx_description
1 polymer ?
#
loop_
_entity_poly.entity_id
_entity_poly.type
_entity_poly.pdbx_seq_one_letter_code
_entity_poly.pdbx_strand_id
1 'polypeptide(L)'
;MFEEKYNYNISLNTIANSILSQQRYSYFCDAGINQITINSDGDIWPCPLYIGRGNYKIGNIYDDIYTINSGFKRINKMLQSVNKETHEDCRNCVASFWCTKCPAKSLIEKGKLIIDKEDYDRNIKLTELVLTKLFQIMRSGRFEEFLNKYKKLYSMEVI
;
A
#
# COMPACT_ATOMS: atom_id res chain seq x y z
N MET A 1 23.21 -5.24 2.39
CA MET A 1 23.17 -5.91 3.70
C MET A 1 22.42 -5.10 4.78
N PHE A 2 22.74 -3.83 5.07
CA PHE A 2 22.00 -3.03 6.07
C PHE A 2 20.57 -2.64 5.62
N GLU A 3 20.40 -2.04 4.44
CA GLU A 3 19.07 -1.67 3.90
C GLU A 3 18.15 -2.88 3.73
N GLU A 4 18.71 -4.00 3.30
CA GLU A 4 17.98 -5.24 3.07
C GLU A 4 17.45 -5.84 4.38
N LYS A 5 18.28 -5.84 5.44
CA LYS A 5 17.88 -6.26 6.79
C LYS A 5 16.87 -5.29 7.42
N TYR A 6 17.03 -3.99 7.18
CA TYR A 6 16.10 -2.96 7.64
C TYR A 6 14.72 -3.11 7.00
N ASN A 7 14.67 -3.23 5.66
CA ASN A 7 13.43 -3.46 4.91
C ASN A 7 12.75 -4.78 5.30
N TYR A 8 13.53 -5.83 5.59
CA TYR A 8 13.01 -7.10 6.08
C TYR A 8 12.27 -6.94 7.42
N ASN A 9 12.87 -6.23 8.39
CA ASN A 9 12.24 -5.98 9.69
C ASN A 9 10.96 -5.13 9.57
N ILE A 10 10.97 -4.12 8.70
CA ILE A 10 9.77 -3.31 8.41
C ILE A 10 8.63 -4.18 7.89
N SER A 11 8.91 -5.06 6.91
CA SER A 11 7.89 -5.96 6.38
C SER A 11 7.32 -6.88 7.46
N LEU A 12 8.16 -7.49 8.31
CA LEU A 12 7.69 -8.36 9.40
C LEU A 12 6.77 -7.62 10.38
N ASN A 13 7.17 -6.40 10.78
CA ASN A 13 6.37 -5.57 11.67
C ASN A 13 5.03 -5.19 11.03
N THR A 14 5.05 -4.82 9.75
CA THR A 14 3.84 -4.45 8.99
C THR A 14 2.86 -5.62 8.90
N ILE A 15 3.37 -6.82 8.61
CA ILE A 15 2.55 -8.04 8.54
C ILE A 15 1.94 -8.34 9.91
N ALA A 16 2.76 -8.37 10.97
CA ALA A 16 2.29 -8.64 12.33
C ALA A 16 1.23 -7.63 12.76
N ASN A 17 1.46 -6.34 12.53
CA ASN A 17 0.50 -5.28 12.85
C ASN A 17 -0.81 -5.50 12.12
N SER A 18 -0.76 -5.70 10.80
CA SER A 18 -1.97 -5.85 9.99
C SER A 18 -2.80 -7.06 10.40
N ILE A 19 -2.15 -8.16 10.81
CA ILE A 19 -2.83 -9.35 11.35
C ILE A 19 -3.48 -9.04 12.70
N LEU A 20 -2.72 -8.45 13.64
CA LEU A 20 -3.17 -8.19 15.01
C LEU A 20 -4.25 -7.11 15.09
N SER A 21 -4.18 -6.08 14.23
CA SER A 21 -5.17 -5.00 14.12
C SER A 21 -6.33 -5.34 13.20
N GLN A 22 -6.25 -6.47 12.48
CA GLN A 22 -7.19 -6.87 11.43
C GLN A 22 -7.32 -5.82 10.30
N GLN A 23 -6.29 -5.00 10.10
CA GLN A 23 -6.26 -4.00 9.06
C GLN A 23 -6.15 -4.65 7.67
N ARG A 24 -6.96 -4.17 6.72
CA ARG A 24 -6.96 -4.62 5.34
C ARG A 24 -6.90 -3.43 4.40
N TYR A 25 -5.96 -3.47 3.45
CA TYR A 25 -5.84 -2.46 2.40
C TYR A 25 -6.28 -3.04 1.05
N SER A 26 -7.40 -2.57 0.49
CA SER A 26 -7.85 -2.96 -0.87
C SER A 26 -6.98 -2.34 -1.97
N TYR A 27 -6.32 -1.22 -1.68
CA TYR A 27 -5.45 -0.50 -2.63
C TYR A 27 -3.96 -0.75 -2.35
N PHE A 28 -3.10 -0.51 -3.35
CA PHE A 28 -1.65 -0.62 -3.21
C PHE A 28 -0.99 0.63 -2.59
N CYS A 29 -1.64 1.79 -2.70
CA CYS A 29 -1.25 3.06 -2.11
C CYS A 29 -2.46 4.02 -2.08
N ASP A 30 -2.28 5.21 -1.50
CA ASP A 30 -3.34 6.23 -1.36
C ASP A 30 -3.43 7.26 -2.49
N ALA A 31 -2.56 7.19 -3.51
CA ALA A 31 -2.53 8.14 -4.62
C ALA A 31 -3.92 8.30 -5.25
N GLY A 32 -4.39 9.54 -5.39
CA GLY A 32 -5.72 9.88 -5.90
C GLY A 32 -6.90 9.44 -5.03
N ILE A 33 -6.68 8.68 -3.95
CA ILE A 33 -7.75 8.13 -3.09
C ILE A 33 -7.85 8.97 -1.82
N ASN A 34 -6.82 8.90 -0.97
CA ASN A 34 -6.70 9.72 0.26
C ASN A 34 -5.54 10.71 0.17
N GLN A 35 -4.79 10.67 -0.93
CA GLN A 35 -3.66 11.54 -1.20
C GLN A 35 -3.87 12.25 -2.54
N ILE A 36 -3.56 13.54 -2.56
CA ILE A 36 -3.36 14.32 -3.79
C ILE A 36 -2.12 15.19 -3.65
N THR A 37 -1.70 15.79 -4.74
CA THR A 37 -0.62 16.77 -4.78
C THR A 37 -1.07 17.97 -5.60
N ILE A 38 -0.82 19.17 -5.08
CA ILE A 38 -1.06 20.42 -5.80
C ILE A 38 0.31 21.06 -6.00
N ASN A 39 0.68 21.36 -7.25
CA ASN A 39 1.94 22.04 -7.54
C ASN A 39 1.78 23.57 -7.44
N SER A 40 2.89 24.30 -7.63
CA SER A 40 2.91 25.78 -7.56
C SER A 40 2.01 26.48 -8.58
N ASP A 41 1.72 25.82 -9.70
CA ASP A 41 0.85 26.35 -10.76
C ASP A 41 -0.64 26.13 -10.43
N GLY A 42 -0.94 25.46 -9.31
CA GLY A 42 -2.28 25.09 -8.91
C GLY A 42 -2.78 23.78 -9.53
N ASP A 43 -1.94 23.04 -10.27
CA ASP A 43 -2.33 21.79 -10.89
C ASP A 43 -2.48 20.69 -9.84
N ILE A 44 -3.61 19.98 -9.90
CA ILE A 44 -3.98 18.89 -9.01
C ILE A 44 -3.59 17.55 -9.65
N TRP A 45 -2.88 16.72 -8.89
CA TRP A 45 -2.32 15.44 -9.31
C TRP A 45 -2.63 14.34 -8.27
N PRO A 46 -2.66 13.06 -8.67
CA PRO A 46 -2.92 11.94 -7.75
C PRO A 46 -1.82 11.76 -6.71
N CYS A 47 -0.55 11.97 -7.09
CA CYS A 47 0.61 11.99 -6.21
C CYS A 47 1.78 12.69 -6.94
N PRO A 48 2.91 12.97 -6.26
CA PRO A 48 4.00 13.73 -6.87
C PRO A 48 4.61 13.06 -8.12
N LEU A 49 4.58 11.73 -8.22
CA LEU A 49 5.15 10.99 -9.35
C LEU A 49 4.38 11.19 -10.67
N TYR A 50 3.15 11.72 -10.61
CA TYR A 50 2.34 12.00 -11.80
C TYR A 50 2.50 13.41 -12.34
N ILE A 51 3.23 14.30 -11.65
CA ILE A 51 3.44 15.67 -12.11
C ILE A 51 4.08 15.67 -13.52
N GLY A 52 3.53 16.49 -14.42
CA GLY A 52 3.98 16.57 -15.81
C GLY A 52 3.49 15.43 -16.71
N ARG A 53 2.74 14.46 -16.18
CA ARG A 53 2.14 13.37 -16.98
C ARG A 53 0.70 13.73 -17.33
N GLY A 54 0.50 14.56 -18.35
CA GLY A 54 -0.79 15.22 -18.67
C GLY A 54 -2.04 14.35 -18.57
N ASN A 55 -2.00 13.08 -18.99
CA ASN A 55 -3.11 12.13 -18.89
C ASN A 55 -3.60 11.85 -17.46
N TYR A 56 -2.77 12.18 -16.46
CA TYR A 56 -3.03 11.96 -15.03
C TYR A 56 -3.37 13.23 -14.27
N LYS A 57 -3.39 14.41 -14.93
CA LYS A 57 -3.82 15.66 -14.30
C LYS A 57 -5.28 15.52 -13.88
N ILE A 58 -5.60 15.87 -12.64
CA ILE A 58 -6.97 15.90 -12.13
C ILE A 58 -7.64 17.18 -12.64
N GLY A 59 -6.98 18.31 -12.44
CA GLY A 59 -7.46 19.63 -12.86
C GLY A 59 -6.50 20.70 -12.35
N ASN A 60 -6.99 21.91 -12.20
CA ASN A 60 -6.32 23.01 -11.54
C ASN A 60 -7.24 23.61 -10.45
N ILE A 61 -6.67 24.15 -9.37
CA ILE A 61 -7.42 24.78 -8.28
C ILE A 61 -8.28 25.97 -8.72
N TYR A 62 -7.97 26.58 -9.86
CA TYR A 62 -8.74 27.68 -10.45
C TYR A 62 -9.86 27.21 -11.39
N ASP A 63 -9.94 25.90 -11.68
CA ASP A 63 -11.02 25.33 -12.49
C ASP A 63 -12.35 25.35 -11.72
N ASP A 64 -13.46 25.30 -12.46
CA ASP A 64 -14.77 25.14 -11.85
C ASP A 64 -14.92 23.75 -11.17
N ILE A 65 -15.82 23.68 -10.19
CA ILE A 65 -16.03 22.47 -9.40
C ILE A 65 -16.46 21.24 -10.22
N TYR A 66 -17.15 21.43 -11.35
CA TYR A 66 -17.56 20.33 -12.21
C TYR A 66 -16.36 19.75 -12.96
N THR A 67 -15.47 20.61 -13.46
CA THR A 67 -14.20 20.21 -14.09
C THR A 67 -13.33 19.43 -13.11
N ILE A 68 -13.10 19.95 -11.90
CA ILE A 68 -12.32 19.28 -10.85
C ILE A 68 -12.94 17.92 -10.49
N ASN A 69 -14.26 17.87 -10.25
CA ASN A 69 -14.97 16.63 -9.92
C ASN A 69 -14.89 15.59 -11.04
N SER A 70 -14.94 16.01 -12.30
CA SER A 70 -14.79 15.12 -13.44
C SER A 70 -13.39 14.50 -13.50
N GLY A 71 -12.36 15.31 -13.20
CA GLY A 71 -10.98 14.88 -13.06
C GLY A 71 -10.80 13.82 -11.98
N PHE A 72 -11.34 14.08 -10.79
CA PHE A 72 -11.31 13.12 -9.68
C PHE A 72 -12.00 11.81 -10.05
N LYS A 73 -13.20 11.87 -10.64
CA LYS A 73 -13.91 10.66 -11.09
C LYS A 73 -13.09 9.85 -12.09
N ARG A 74 -12.43 10.51 -13.05
CA ARG A 74 -11.57 9.85 -14.05
C ARG A 74 -10.39 9.15 -13.39
N ILE A 75 -9.64 9.86 -12.55
CA ILE A 75 -8.46 9.33 -11.87
C ILE A 75 -8.84 8.22 -10.89
N ASN A 76 -9.90 8.41 -10.10
CA ASN A 76 -10.36 7.39 -9.16
C ASN A 76 -10.76 6.11 -9.88
N LYS A 77 -11.50 6.21 -10.99
CA LYS A 77 -11.87 5.03 -11.79
C LYS A 77 -10.64 4.30 -12.32
N MET A 78 -9.65 5.03 -12.81
CA MET A 78 -8.40 4.46 -13.31
C MET A 78 -7.61 3.76 -12.20
N LEU A 79 -7.43 4.41 -11.04
CA LEU A 79 -6.66 3.84 -9.93
C LEU A 79 -7.41 2.69 -9.22
N GLN A 80 -8.75 2.76 -9.16
CA GLN A 80 -9.57 1.66 -8.66
C GLN A 80 -9.52 0.43 -9.58
N SER A 81 -9.37 0.61 -10.90
CA SER A 81 -9.25 -0.54 -11.81
C SER A 81 -7.97 -1.37 -11.62
N VAL A 82 -6.98 -0.84 -10.90
CA VAL A 82 -5.71 -1.52 -10.60
C VAL A 82 -5.55 -1.81 -9.11
N ASN A 83 -6.64 -2.05 -8.40
CA ASN A 83 -6.60 -2.44 -7.00
C ASN A 83 -6.30 -3.95 -6.84
N LYS A 84 -6.17 -4.42 -5.59
CA LYS A 84 -5.82 -5.81 -5.30
C LYS A 84 -6.94 -6.81 -5.58
N GLU A 85 -8.19 -6.35 -5.62
CA GLU A 85 -9.37 -7.19 -5.87
C GLU A 85 -9.58 -7.43 -7.37
N THR A 86 -9.21 -6.46 -8.20
CA THR A 86 -9.29 -6.55 -9.66
C THR A 86 -8.11 -7.31 -10.27
N HIS A 87 -6.96 -7.38 -9.60
CA HIS A 87 -5.79 -8.13 -10.08
C HIS A 87 -5.88 -9.62 -9.70
N GLU A 88 -5.84 -10.50 -10.69
CA GLU A 88 -6.06 -11.95 -10.53
C GLU A 88 -5.13 -12.59 -9.50
N ASP A 89 -3.83 -12.34 -9.61
CA ASP A 89 -2.83 -12.86 -8.65
C ASP A 89 -3.06 -12.36 -7.21
N CYS A 90 -3.61 -11.15 -7.03
CA CYS A 90 -3.76 -10.56 -5.71
C CYS A 90 -5.04 -11.02 -4.99
N ARG A 91 -6.11 -11.32 -5.74
CA ARG A 91 -7.43 -11.66 -5.19
C ARG A 91 -7.37 -12.81 -4.17
N ASN A 92 -6.53 -13.80 -4.42
CA ASN A 92 -6.35 -14.98 -3.57
C ASN A 92 -5.00 -15.00 -2.85
N CYS A 93 -4.24 -13.90 -2.89
CA CYS A 93 -2.91 -13.84 -2.29
C CYS A 93 -3.00 -13.62 -0.78
N VAL A 94 -2.31 -14.47 -0.01
CA VAL A 94 -2.21 -14.35 1.45
C VAL A 94 -1.54 -13.04 1.88
N ALA A 95 -0.68 -12.44 1.05
CA ALA A 95 0.00 -11.19 1.35
C ALA A 95 -0.80 -9.92 0.98
N SER A 96 -1.97 -10.08 0.35
CA SER A 96 -2.76 -8.95 -0.20
C SER A 96 -3.12 -7.91 0.86
N PHE A 97 -3.35 -8.31 2.11
CA PHE A 97 -3.79 -7.39 3.16
C PHE A 97 -2.75 -6.32 3.53
N TRP A 98 -1.46 -6.56 3.32
CA TRP A 98 -0.37 -5.64 3.72
C TRP A 98 0.54 -5.21 2.56
N CYS A 99 0.62 -6.01 1.50
CA CYS A 99 1.49 -5.74 0.35
C CYS A 99 1.20 -4.36 -0.26
N THR A 100 2.23 -3.58 -0.54
CA THR A 100 2.11 -2.28 -1.22
C THR A 100 2.93 -2.28 -2.51
N LYS A 101 2.46 -1.50 -3.48
CA LYS A 101 3.15 -1.24 -4.74
C LYS A 101 2.88 0.19 -5.15
N CYS A 102 3.83 0.82 -5.83
CA CYS A 102 3.62 2.13 -6.44
C CYS A 102 3.00 1.95 -7.83
N PRO A 103 1.72 2.28 -8.05
CA PRO A 103 1.08 2.14 -9.35
C PRO A 103 1.71 3.09 -10.38
N ALA A 104 2.14 4.28 -9.95
CA ALA A 104 2.72 5.30 -10.83
C ALA A 104 3.91 4.77 -11.63
N LYS A 105 4.84 4.03 -10.99
CA LYS A 105 6.02 3.47 -11.68
C LYS A 105 5.64 2.61 -12.89
N SER A 106 4.67 1.72 -12.74
CA SER A 106 4.29 0.78 -13.81
C SER A 106 3.26 1.35 -14.78
N LEU A 107 2.29 2.12 -14.30
CA LEU A 107 1.28 2.76 -15.14
C LEU A 107 1.86 3.81 -16.09
N ILE A 108 2.81 4.61 -15.61
CA ILE A 108 3.44 5.66 -16.42
C ILE A 108 4.29 5.04 -17.55
N GLU A 109 5.05 3.99 -17.26
CA GLU A 109 5.98 3.39 -18.22
C GLU A 109 5.32 2.36 -19.13
N LYS A 110 4.40 1.55 -18.60
CA LYS A 110 3.91 0.33 -19.24
C LYS A 110 2.40 0.34 -19.47
N GLY A 111 1.69 1.38 -18.99
CA GLY A 111 0.24 1.52 -19.14
C GLY A 111 -0.59 0.50 -18.35
N LYS A 112 0.05 -0.38 -17.56
CA LYS A 112 -0.59 -1.38 -16.72
C LYS A 112 0.17 -1.56 -15.42
N LEU A 113 -0.54 -1.94 -14.36
CA LEU A 113 0.10 -2.36 -13.12
C LEU A 113 0.90 -3.64 -13.40
N ILE A 114 2.16 -3.66 -12.96
CA ILE A 114 2.99 -4.86 -13.00
C ILE A 114 3.43 -5.17 -11.58
N ILE A 115 3.17 -6.41 -11.17
CA ILE A 115 3.69 -6.99 -9.96
C ILE A 115 4.82 -7.91 -10.39
N ASP A 116 6.04 -7.60 -9.94
CA ASP A 116 7.18 -8.44 -10.20
C ASP A 116 7.04 -9.78 -9.46
N LYS A 117 7.42 -10.87 -10.13
CA LYS A 117 7.25 -12.22 -9.58
C LYS A 117 8.11 -12.44 -8.33
N GLU A 118 9.33 -11.92 -8.31
CA GLU A 118 10.22 -12.02 -7.16
C GLU A 118 9.61 -11.32 -5.94
N ASP A 119 9.08 -10.11 -6.15
CA ASP A 119 8.37 -9.37 -5.10
C ASP A 119 7.10 -10.08 -4.62
N TYR A 120 6.33 -10.67 -5.53
CA TYR A 120 5.12 -11.43 -5.22
C TYR A 120 5.47 -12.65 -4.34
N ASP A 121 6.41 -13.47 -4.79
CA ASP A 121 6.86 -14.69 -4.08
C ASP A 121 7.48 -14.35 -2.72
N ARG A 122 8.29 -13.29 -2.66
CA ARG A 122 8.87 -12.78 -1.41
C ARG A 122 7.80 -12.40 -0.40
N ASN A 123 6.77 -11.67 -0.82
CA ASN A 123 5.72 -11.20 0.07
C ASN A 123 4.87 -12.35 0.62
N ILE A 124 4.59 -13.38 -0.19
CA ILE A 124 3.95 -14.62 0.28
C ILE A 124 4.82 -15.28 1.35
N LYS A 125 6.10 -15.52 1.06
CA LYS A 125 7.02 -16.20 1.97
C LYS A 125 7.17 -15.47 3.32
N LEU A 126 7.23 -14.14 3.30
CA LEU A 126 7.27 -13.34 4.54
C LEU A 126 5.98 -13.47 5.33
N THR A 127 4.83 -13.48 4.65
CA THR A 127 3.53 -13.62 5.29
C THR A 127 3.39 -14.97 5.97
N GLU A 128 3.73 -16.05 5.27
CA GLU A 128 3.72 -17.41 5.80
C GLU A 128 4.67 -17.58 7.00
N LEU A 129 5.85 -16.95 6.94
CA LEU A 129 6.81 -16.95 8.04
C LEU A 129 6.23 -16.29 9.30
N VAL A 130 5.63 -15.11 9.17
CA VAL A 130 5.03 -14.40 10.32
C VAL A 130 3.85 -15.20 10.88
N LEU A 131 2.97 -15.72 10.04
CA LEU A 131 1.85 -16.57 10.47
C LEU A 131 2.34 -17.81 11.22
N THR A 132 3.37 -18.48 10.70
CA THR A 132 3.97 -19.65 11.35
C THR A 132 4.53 -19.30 12.73
N LYS A 133 5.24 -18.17 12.84
CA LYS A 133 5.82 -17.71 14.11
C LYS A 133 4.75 -17.31 15.12
N LEU A 134 3.71 -16.59 14.70
CA LEU A 134 2.57 -16.25 15.55
C LEU A 134 1.86 -17.52 16.04
N PHE A 135 1.62 -18.49 15.16
CA PHE A 135 1.00 -19.76 15.54
C PHE A 135 1.85 -20.58 16.52
N GLN A 136 3.18 -20.59 16.36
CA GLN A 136 4.10 -21.20 17.33
C GLN A 136 4.00 -20.54 18.71
N ILE A 137 3.95 -19.20 18.75
CA ILE A 137 3.79 -18.44 20.00
C ILE A 137 2.43 -18.77 20.65
N MET A 138 1.35 -18.80 19.87
CA MET A 138 0.01 -19.18 20.36
C MET A 138 -0.01 -20.57 20.98
N ARG A 139 0.57 -21.57 20.31
CA ARG A 139 0.65 -22.95 20.81
C ARG A 139 1.51 -23.10 22.05
N SER A 140 2.49 -22.22 22.25
CA SER A 140 3.33 -22.22 23.46
C SER A 140 2.67 -21.60 24.69
N GLY A 141 1.45 -21.03 24.56
CA GLY A 141 0.78 -20.32 25.66
C GLY A 141 1.36 -18.93 25.96
N ARG A 142 2.34 -18.46 25.16
CA ARG A 142 3.04 -17.18 25.36
C ARG A 142 2.44 -16.00 24.60
N PHE A 143 1.23 -16.15 24.07
CA PHE A 143 0.62 -15.13 23.22
C PHE A 143 0.37 -13.81 23.95
N GLU A 144 -0.15 -13.86 25.18
CA GLU A 144 -0.36 -12.64 25.99
C GLU A 144 0.95 -11.94 26.35
N GLU A 145 2.01 -12.70 26.67
CA GLU A 145 3.35 -12.14 26.92
C GLU A 145 3.88 -11.42 25.68
N PHE A 146 3.72 -12.05 24.50
CA PHE A 146 4.09 -11.46 23.22
C PHE A 146 3.28 -10.19 22.94
N LEU A 147 1.95 -10.23 23.06
CA LEU A 147 1.09 -9.08 22.82
C LEU A 147 1.43 -7.90 23.73
N ASN A 148 1.69 -8.15 25.01
CA ASN A 148 2.08 -7.11 25.96
C ASN A 148 3.42 -6.47 25.60
N LYS A 149 4.41 -7.26 25.15
CA LYS A 149 5.69 -6.75 24.65
C LYS A 149 5.51 -5.97 23.34
N TYR A 150 4.70 -6.50 22.43
CA TYR A 150 4.43 -5.88 21.13
C TYR A 150 3.75 -4.52 21.26
N LYS A 151 2.70 -4.42 22.08
CA LYS A 151 2.01 -3.17 22.38
C LYS A 151 2.95 -2.11 22.93
N LYS A 152 3.86 -2.48 23.84
CA LYS A 152 4.85 -1.56 24.42
C LYS A 152 5.78 -0.98 23.37
N LEU A 153 6.25 -1.79 22.42
CA LEU A 153 7.08 -1.33 21.32
C LEU A 153 6.33 -0.30 20.45
N TYR A 154 5.07 -0.57 20.12
CA TYR A 154 4.28 0.31 19.26
C TYR A 154 3.78 1.59 19.95
N SER A 155 3.51 1.55 21.25
CA SER A 155 3.16 2.75 22.04
C SER A 155 4.32 3.74 22.22
N MET A 156 5.56 3.34 21.91
CA MET A 156 6.73 4.23 21.94
C MET A 156 7.00 4.91 20.60
N GLU A 157 6.37 4.47 19.50
CA GLU A 157 6.53 5.05 18.16
C GLU A 157 5.43 6.08 17.81
N VAL A 158 4.52 6.37 18.75
CA VAL A 158 3.48 7.41 18.64
C VAL A 158 3.85 8.61 19.53
N ILE A 159 4.95 9.29 19.21
CA ILE A 159 5.30 10.64 19.66
C ILE A 159 5.92 11.39 18.48
#